data_AF-A0A0B1YRH2-F1
#
_entry.id   AF-A0A0B1YRH2-F1
#
_cell.length_a   1.000
_cell.length_b   1.000
_cell.length_c   1.000
_cell.angle_alpha   90.00
_cell.angle_beta   90.00
_cell.angle_gamma   90.00
#
_symmetry.space_group_name_H-M   'P 1'
#
loop_
_entity.id
_entity.type
_entity.pdbx_description
1 polymer ?
#
loop_
_entity_poly.entity_id
_entity_poly.type
_entity_poly.pdbx_seq_one_letter_code
_entity_poly.pdbx_strand_id
1 'polypeptide(L)'
;MKKIALGFFLSAMAGCTFTSADRVGPGEYMLTCGGSVFNSREGMLENINDKARKVCNGPYRLEGNPGAPTLVNMQTQIGPTPTTFLAMKAICTADSE
;
A
#
# COMPACT_ATOMS: atom_id res chain seq x y z
N MET A 1 11.59 -47.02 0.72
CA MET A 1 12.51 -46.04 0.09
C MET A 1 11.78 -44.73 -0.07
N LYS A 2 12.30 -43.67 0.57
CA LYS A 2 11.69 -42.34 0.72
C LYS A 2 12.02 -41.50 -0.53
N LYS A 3 11.02 -41.15 -1.33
CA LYS A 3 11.17 -40.21 -2.47
C LYS A 3 10.34 -38.96 -2.16
N ILE A 4 10.92 -38.02 -1.43
CA ILE A 4 10.35 -36.68 -1.26
C ILE A 4 10.81 -35.88 -2.47
N ALA A 5 9.91 -35.72 -3.44
CA ALA A 5 10.16 -34.91 -4.62
C ALA A 5 10.21 -33.43 -4.21
N LEU A 6 11.45 -32.93 -4.24
CA LEU A 6 11.88 -31.55 -4.32
C LEU A 6 11.03 -30.79 -5.37
N GLY A 7 10.08 -29.98 -4.91
CA GLY A 7 9.17 -29.27 -5.82
C GLY A 7 8.33 -28.21 -5.12
N PHE A 8 8.94 -27.38 -4.27
CA PHE A 8 8.24 -26.30 -3.57
C PHE A 8 9.18 -25.11 -3.34
N PHE A 9 9.72 -24.52 -4.41
CA PHE A 9 10.55 -23.30 -4.32
C PHE A 9 10.29 -22.34 -5.48
N LEU A 10 9.01 -22.13 -5.82
CA LEU A 10 8.60 -21.13 -6.83
C LEU A 10 7.42 -20.28 -6.35
N SER A 11 7.26 -20.11 -5.04
CA SER A 11 6.23 -19.25 -4.48
C SER A 11 6.84 -17.94 -3.98
N ALA A 12 6.45 -16.87 -4.67
CA ALA A 12 6.36 -15.50 -4.17
C ALA A 12 7.67 -14.70 -3.99
N MET A 13 8.26 -14.30 -5.11
CA MET A 13 8.81 -12.93 -5.23
C MET A 13 7.70 -11.94 -5.62
N ALA A 14 6.48 -12.11 -5.07
CA ALA A 14 5.53 -11.01 -5.01
C ALA A 14 6.06 -10.12 -3.88
N GLY A 15 6.85 -9.10 -4.22
CA GLY A 15 7.35 -8.14 -3.24
C GLY A 15 6.19 -7.68 -2.38
N CYS A 16 6.30 -7.85 -1.06
CA CYS A 16 5.22 -7.57 -0.13
C CYS A 16 4.77 -6.12 -0.32
N THR A 17 3.59 -5.92 -0.92
CA THR A 17 2.95 -4.62 -0.93
C THR A 17 2.54 -4.30 0.49
N PHE A 18 2.98 -3.16 1.02
CA PHE A 18 2.58 -2.71 2.34
C PHE A 18 1.75 -1.43 2.22
N THR A 19 0.71 -1.33 3.05
CA THR A 19 -0.11 -0.13 3.13
C THR A 19 -0.21 0.31 4.59
N SER A 20 0.38 1.46 4.92
CA SER A 20 0.27 2.09 6.24
C SER A 20 -0.85 3.13 6.26
N ALA A 21 -1.31 3.43 7.46
CA ALA A 21 -2.24 4.50 7.73
C ALA A 21 -1.78 5.21 9.00
N ASP A 22 -1.34 6.45 8.83
CA ASP A 22 -0.76 7.27 9.90
C ASP A 22 -1.74 8.40 10.21
N ARG A 23 -2.20 8.50 11.46
CA ARG A 23 -3.15 9.54 11.86
C ARG A 23 -2.44 10.90 11.88
N VAL A 24 -2.93 11.85 11.09
CA VAL A 24 -2.34 13.20 10.98
C VAL A 24 -3.24 14.29 11.59
N GLY A 25 -4.50 13.97 11.87
CA GLY A 25 -5.44 14.89 12.51
C GLY A 25 -6.76 14.21 12.91
N PRO A 26 -7.70 14.95 13.51
CA PRO A 26 -9.04 14.45 13.80
C PRO A 26 -9.77 14.08 12.51
N GLY A 27 -10.03 12.79 12.29
CA GLY A 27 -10.65 12.30 11.05
C GLY A 27 -9.73 12.31 9.83
N GLU A 28 -8.43 12.61 9.99
CA GLU A 28 -7.48 12.66 8.89
C GLU A 28 -6.38 11.60 9.05
N TYR A 29 -6.15 10.83 7.99
CA TYR A 29 -5.16 9.77 7.92
C TYR A 29 -4.30 9.93 6.66
N MET A 30 -2.98 9.92 6.83
CA MET A 30 -2.05 9.75 5.71
C MET A 30 -1.95 8.27 5.39
N LEU A 31 -2.44 7.88 4.22
CA LEU A 31 -2.39 6.52 3.71
C LEU A 31 -1.24 6.38 2.75
N THR A 32 -0.45 5.35 2.95
CA THR A 32 0.80 5.21 2.24
C THR A 32 0.91 3.78 1.75
N CYS A 33 0.93 3.58 0.44
CA CYS A 33 1.11 2.27 -0.17
C CYS A 33 2.50 2.21 -0.82
N GLY A 34 3.33 1.28 -0.32
CA GLY A 34 4.63 0.94 -0.89
C GLY A 34 4.63 -0.46 -1.46
N GLY A 35 5.26 -0.64 -2.61
CA GLY A 35 5.46 -1.97 -3.16
C GLY A 35 6.48 -2.00 -4.28
N SER A 36 6.64 -3.18 -4.88
CA SER A 36 7.59 -3.37 -5.98
C SER A 36 7.27 -2.44 -7.16
N VAL A 37 8.29 -2.08 -7.94
CA VAL A 37 8.13 -1.27 -9.18
C VAL A 37 7.12 -1.88 -10.15
N PHE A 38 6.91 -3.19 -10.06
CA PHE A 38 5.95 -3.93 -10.87
C PHE A 38 4.49 -3.79 -10.43
N ASN A 39 4.20 -3.14 -9.29
CA ASN A 39 2.83 -2.86 -8.90
C ASN A 39 2.22 -1.78 -9.80
N SER A 40 1.05 -2.09 -10.38
CA SER A 40 0.27 -1.10 -11.11
C SER A 40 -0.20 0.00 -10.17
N ARG A 41 -0.30 1.22 -10.71
CA ARG A 41 -0.84 2.38 -10.00
C ARG A 41 -2.25 2.10 -9.47
N GLU A 42 -3.05 1.44 -10.29
CA GLU A 42 -4.43 1.05 -10.00
C GLU A 42 -4.49 0.14 -8.78
N GLY A 43 -3.61 -0.85 -8.67
CA GLY A 43 -3.54 -1.74 -7.50
C GLY A 43 -3.10 -1.02 -6.23
N MET A 44 -2.19 -0.03 -6.33
CA MET A 44 -1.83 0.80 -5.17
C MET A 44 -2.99 1.68 -4.71
N LEU A 45 -3.76 2.25 -5.65
CA LEU A 45 -4.96 3.03 -5.34
C LEU A 45 -6.06 2.17 -4.71
N GLU A 46 -6.24 0.94 -5.18
CA GLU A 46 -7.17 -0.03 -4.60
C GLU A 46 -6.79 -0.35 -3.13
N ASN A 47 -5.52 -0.64 -2.86
CA ASN A 47 -5.03 -0.88 -1.51
C ASN A 47 -5.21 0.32 -0.58
N ILE A 48 -4.96 1.54 -1.08
CA ILE A 48 -5.21 2.78 -0.35
C ILE A 48 -6.70 2.94 -0.04
N ASN A 49 -7.58 2.71 -1.03
CA ASN A 49 -9.03 2.77 -0.83
C ASN A 49 -9.51 1.77 0.22
N ASP A 50 -9.04 0.53 0.17
CA ASP A 50 -9.40 -0.50 1.15
C ASP A 50 -8.93 -0.13 2.55
N LYS A 51 -7.75 0.48 2.67
CA LYS A 51 -7.25 0.98 3.96
C LYS A 51 -8.07 2.18 4.45
N ALA A 52 -8.42 3.11 3.56
CA ALA A 52 -9.25 4.28 3.86
C ALA A 52 -10.61 3.86 4.44
N ARG A 53 -11.28 2.92 3.77
CA ARG A 53 -12.56 2.36 4.21
C ARG A 53 -12.47 1.76 5.62
N LYS A 54 -11.38 1.03 5.90
CA LYS A 54 -11.13 0.40 7.20
C LYS A 54 -10.89 1.42 8.32
N VAL A 55 -10.14 2.50 8.04
CA VAL A 55 -9.82 3.50 9.09
C VAL A 55 -10.93 4.53 9.30
N CYS A 56 -11.71 4.85 8.26
CA CYS A 56 -12.79 5.81 8.35
C CYS A 56 -14.12 5.19 8.80
N ASN A 57 -14.31 3.87 8.60
CA ASN A 57 -15.54 3.15 8.97
C ASN A 57 -16.83 3.89 8.53
N GLY A 58 -16.80 4.50 7.34
CA GLY A 58 -17.81 5.45 6.88
C GLY A 58 -17.36 6.15 5.59
N PRO A 59 -18.09 7.17 5.14
CA PRO A 59 -17.71 7.95 3.96
C PRO A 59 -16.38 8.66 4.17
N TYR A 60 -15.59 8.75 3.10
CA TYR A 60 -14.28 9.38 3.12
C TYR A 60 -13.97 10.04 1.78
N ARG A 61 -13.06 11.02 1.82
CA ARG A 61 -12.49 11.66 0.63
C ARG A 61 -10.99 11.45 0.62
N LEU A 62 -10.45 11.11 -0.54
CA LEU A 62 -9.00 11.00 -0.75
C LEU A 62 -8.48 12.30 -1.38
N GLU A 63 -7.50 12.92 -0.74
CA GLU A 63 -6.76 14.06 -1.23
C GLU A 63 -5.31 13.67 -1.52
N GLY A 64 -4.78 14.12 -2.65
CA GLY A 64 -3.42 13.82 -3.10
C GLY A 64 -3.36 13.78 -4.62
N ASN A 65 -2.16 13.56 -5.16
CA ASN A 65 -2.00 13.34 -6.59
C ASN A 65 -1.95 11.83 -6.87
N PRO A 66 -3.07 11.19 -7.26
CA PRO A 66 -3.06 9.78 -7.60
C PRO A 66 -2.18 9.50 -8.83
N GLY A 67 -1.86 10.52 -9.63
CA GLY A 67 -1.11 10.48 -10.89
C GLY A 67 0.41 10.45 -10.78
N ALA A 68 0.95 10.68 -9.59
CA ALA A 68 2.39 10.76 -9.39
C ALA A 68 2.83 9.80 -8.28
N PRO A 69 2.79 8.47 -8.52
CA PRO A 69 3.51 7.56 -7.66
C PRO A 69 4.99 7.94 -7.66
N THR A 70 5.56 8.11 -6.48
CA THR A 70 6.96 8.47 -6.30
C THR A 70 7.81 7.20 -6.29
N LEU A 71 8.84 7.15 -7.12
CA LEU A 71 9.84 6.08 -7.04
C LEU A 71 10.83 6.44 -5.94
N VAL A 72 10.93 5.58 -4.93
CA VAL A 72 11.84 5.72 -3.80
C VAL A 72 12.71 4.48 -3.72
N ASN A 73 14.02 4.67 -3.55
CA ASN A 73 14.92 3.56 -3.34
C ASN A 73 14.90 3.21 -1.85
N MET A 74 14.15 2.16 -1.48
CA MET A 74 14.00 1.75 -0.09
C MET A 74 15.20 0.88 0.29
N GLN A 75 15.90 1.26 1.36
CA GLN A 75 17.03 0.48 1.85
C GLN A 75 16.50 -0.81 2.49
N THR A 76 16.87 -1.96 1.94
CA THR A 76 16.55 -3.27 2.53
C THR A 76 17.81 -3.99 3.00
N GLN A 77 17.65 -5.13 3.67
CA GLN A 77 18.78 -5.95 4.14
C GLN A 77 19.67 -6.46 2.99
N ILE A 78 19.17 -6.50 1.75
CA ILE A 78 19.88 -6.99 0.56
C ILE A 78 20.44 -5.83 -0.29
N GLY A 79 20.19 -4.58 0.11
CA GLY A 79 20.60 -3.38 -0.61
C GLY A 79 19.42 -2.46 -0.95
N PRO A 80 19.68 -1.34 -1.65
CA PRO A 80 18.64 -0.43 -2.07
C PRO A 80 17.77 -1.09 -3.14
N THR A 81 16.47 -1.24 -2.86
CA THR A 81 15.50 -1.79 -3.82
C THR A 81 14.56 -0.70 -4.30
N PRO A 82 14.40 -0.50 -5.63
CA PRO A 82 13.49 0.48 -6.15
C PRO A 82 12.06 0.08 -5.75
N THR A 83 11.36 1.00 -5.09
CA THR A 83 10.03 0.80 -4.53
C THR A 83 9.15 1.94 -5.03
N THR A 84 7.99 1.59 -5.57
CA THR A 84 7.00 2.59 -5.94
C THR A 84 6.16 2.92 -4.72
N PHE A 85 5.95 4.21 -4.49
CA PHE A 85 5.27 4.73 -3.31
C PHE A 85 4.16 5.67 -3.71
N LEU A 86 2.96 5.45 -3.18
CA LEU A 86 1.82 6.32 -3.36
C LEU A 86 1.30 6.74 -1.99
N ALA A 87 1.29 8.05 -1.75
CA ALA A 87 0.78 8.64 -0.52
C ALA A 87 -0.46 9.47 -0.82
N MET A 88 -1.55 9.20 -0.10
CA MET A 88 -2.81 9.91 -0.21
C MET A 88 -3.36 10.20 1.18
N LYS A 89 -3.91 11.38 1.39
CA LYS A 89 -4.60 11.73 2.61
C LYS A 89 -6.06 11.28 2.53
N ALA A 90 -6.51 10.46 3.47
CA ALA A 90 -7.92 10.20 3.69
C ALA A 90 -8.49 11.17 4.72
N ILE A 91 -9.60 11.81 4.38
CA ILE A 91 -10.41 12.64 5.25
C ILE A 91 -11.72 11.89 5.46
N CYS A 92 -11.92 11.36 6.65
CA CYS A 92 -13.17 10.73 7.04
C CYS A 92 -14.22 11.82 7.24
N THR A 93 -15.31 11.74 6.49
CA THR A 93 -16.45 12.61 6.72
C THR A 93 -17.31 11.94 7.78
N ALA A 94 -17.62 12.66 8.86
CA ALA A 94 -18.76 12.27 9.68
C ALA A 94 -19.97 12.27 8.74
N ASP A 95 -20.81 11.25 8.83
CA ASP A 95 -22.11 11.29 8.18
C ASP A 95 -22.75 12.62 8.59
N SER A 96 -22.99 13.49 7.62
CA SER A 96 -23.85 14.65 7.83
C SER A 96 -25.23 14.06 8.12
N GLU A 97 -25.52 13.81 9.40
CA GLU A 97 -26.87 13.52 9.92
C GLU A 97 -27.86 14.60 9.48
#